data_AF-A0A8H7ZQA4-F1
#
_entry.id   AF-A0A8H7ZQA4-F1
#
_cell.length_a   1.000
_cell.length_b   1.000
_cell.length_c   1.000
_cell.angle_alpha   90.00
_cell.angle_beta   90.00
_cell.angle_gamma   90.00
#
_symmetry.space_group_name_H-M   'P 1'
#
loop_
_entity.id
_entity.type
_entity.pdbx_description
1 polymer ?
#
loop_
_entity_poly.entity_id
_entity_poly.type
_entity_poly.pdbx_seq_one_letter_code
_entity_poly.pdbx_strand_id
1 'polypeptide(L)'
;MADFAAAQQSFQLKHADLYRETQEETSEDEFDESGLTSSKHEDGTASRETEVLSRPFPRGTCIVCQEDTTAAKDKPYGILAFVQGSKMYRVVDAAAPTLFADAVASPDSLDRRHVYEVDMVAAGNLPDMGWPSAYGVPGPFMSACGHLMHVSCFHEYKEAVRARHRLQPHRNHPEDTSKKEFLCPLCNAIGNVLLPVAWAEKKEGLLDKFPDAVGT
;
A
#
# COMPACT_ATOMS: atom_id res chain seq x y z
N MET A 1 15.37 -35.87 39.41
CA MET A 1 14.01 -35.75 38.84
C MET A 1 13.06 -34.96 39.72
N ALA A 2 13.14 -35.05 41.06
CA ALA A 2 12.32 -34.24 41.98
C ALA A 2 12.58 -32.72 41.88
N ASP A 3 13.83 -32.32 41.65
CA ASP A 3 14.21 -30.89 41.61
C ASP A 3 13.64 -30.15 40.39
N PHE A 4 13.44 -30.88 39.27
CA PHE A 4 12.83 -30.31 38.06
C PHE A 4 11.33 -30.05 38.25
N ALA A 5 10.63 -30.97 38.95
CA ALA A 5 9.23 -30.80 39.29
C ALA A 5 9.00 -29.62 40.24
N ALA A 6 9.89 -29.46 41.25
CA ALA A 6 9.85 -28.32 42.16
C ALA A 6 10.10 -26.98 41.46
N ALA A 7 11.04 -26.96 40.50
CA ALA A 7 11.33 -25.77 39.70
C ALA A 7 10.12 -25.36 38.83
N GLN A 8 9.47 -26.31 38.15
CA GLN A 8 8.27 -26.03 37.35
C GLN A 8 7.11 -25.50 38.20
N GLN A 9 6.88 -26.06 39.38
CA GLN A 9 5.81 -25.60 40.29
C GLN A 9 6.08 -24.17 40.79
N SER A 10 7.33 -23.87 41.14
CA SER A 10 7.72 -22.52 41.58
C SER A 10 7.58 -21.47 40.46
N PHE A 11 7.78 -21.88 39.21
CA PHE A 11 7.59 -21.04 38.03
C PHE A 11 6.10 -20.77 37.77
N GLN A 12 5.27 -21.82 37.81
CA GLN A 12 3.82 -21.68 37.63
C GLN A 12 3.17 -20.77 38.68
N LEU A 13 3.59 -20.86 39.95
CA LEU A 13 3.08 -19.98 41.01
C LEU A 13 3.49 -18.52 40.83
N LYS A 14 4.73 -18.26 40.36
CA LYS A 14 5.21 -16.89 40.10
C LYS A 14 4.57 -16.25 38.86
N HIS A 15 4.05 -17.07 37.96
CA HIS A 15 3.45 -16.65 36.71
C HIS A 15 1.96 -17.01 36.65
N ALA A 16 1.31 -17.18 37.80
CA ALA A 16 -0.10 -17.54 37.91
C ALA A 16 -1.02 -16.56 37.18
N ASP A 17 -0.63 -15.28 37.14
CA ASP A 17 -1.37 -14.20 36.46
C ASP A 17 -1.49 -14.45 34.94
N LEU A 18 -0.48 -15.09 34.32
CA LEU A 18 -0.48 -15.41 32.88
C LEU A 18 -1.43 -16.57 32.51
N TYR A 19 -1.85 -17.37 33.49
CA TYR A 19 -2.75 -18.52 33.27
C TYR A 19 -4.19 -18.25 33.71
N ARG A 20 -4.45 -17.10 34.36
CA ARG A 20 -5.79 -16.68 34.77
C ARG A 20 -6.69 -16.39 33.57
N GLU A 21 -6.13 -15.85 32.49
CA GLU A 21 -6.86 -15.53 31.25
C GLU A 21 -7.31 -16.79 30.48
N THR A 22 -6.59 -17.91 30.59
CA THR A 22 -6.92 -19.15 29.85
C THR A 22 -8.02 -20.01 30.49
N GLN A 23 -8.50 -19.70 31.69
CA GLN A 23 -9.59 -20.44 32.35
C GLN A 23 -10.96 -19.76 32.30
N GLU A 24 -11.03 -18.50 31.85
CA GLU A 24 -12.29 -17.76 31.73
C GLU A 24 -12.95 -17.91 30.33
N GLU A 25 -12.32 -18.59 29.37
CA GLU A 25 -12.87 -18.83 28.00
C GLU A 25 -13.81 -20.06 27.88
N THR A 26 -14.41 -20.52 28.99
CA THR A 26 -15.50 -21.51 28.93
C THR A 26 -16.71 -21.05 29.76
N SER A 27 -17.38 -19.99 29.34
CA SER A 27 -18.78 -19.77 29.67
C SER A 27 -19.47 -19.06 28.51
N GLU A 28 -20.51 -19.72 28.01
CA GLU A 28 -21.45 -19.30 26.99
C GLU A 28 -22.13 -17.97 27.39
N ASP A 29 -22.36 -17.06 26.42
CA ASP A 29 -23.68 -16.47 26.11
C ASP A 29 -23.67 -15.02 25.54
N GLU A 30 -24.56 -14.87 24.55
CA GLU A 30 -25.34 -13.70 24.12
C GLU A 30 -24.73 -12.54 23.29
N PHE A 31 -25.23 -12.50 22.05
CA PHE A 31 -25.10 -11.43 21.06
C PHE A 31 -26.23 -10.41 21.27
N ASP A 32 -25.89 -9.18 21.68
CA ASP A 32 -26.80 -8.02 21.74
C ASP A 32 -26.37 -6.97 20.69
N GLU A 33 -27.23 -6.83 19.69
CA GLU A 33 -27.29 -5.76 18.71
C GLU A 33 -28.24 -4.67 19.20
N SER A 34 -27.73 -3.52 19.68
CA SER A 34 -28.28 -2.17 19.40
C SER A 34 -27.59 -1.08 20.22
N GLY A 35 -27.11 -0.03 19.54
CA GLY A 35 -26.45 1.11 20.19
C GLY A 35 -26.42 2.36 19.33
N LEU A 36 -27.54 2.67 18.66
CA LEU A 36 -27.74 3.92 17.93
C LEU A 36 -27.84 5.09 18.94
N THR A 37 -26.74 5.81 19.16
CA THR A 37 -26.77 7.01 20.00
C THR A 37 -27.19 8.22 19.16
N SER A 38 -28.42 8.66 19.37
CA SER A 38 -28.94 9.93 18.87
C SER A 38 -28.31 11.07 19.67
N SER A 39 -27.42 11.83 19.03
CA SER A 39 -26.84 13.03 19.61
C SER A 39 -27.87 14.16 19.64
N LYS A 40 -28.26 14.59 20.84
CA LYS A 40 -29.02 15.80 21.10
C LYS A 40 -28.30 17.02 20.52
N HIS A 41 -29.00 17.80 19.70
CA HIS A 41 -28.56 19.12 19.28
C HIS A 41 -28.81 20.12 20.43
N GLU A 42 -27.74 20.67 20.99
CA GLU A 42 -27.79 21.89 21.81
C GLU A 42 -27.15 23.03 21.02
N ASP A 43 -27.90 24.12 20.95
CA ASP A 43 -27.70 25.30 20.14
C ASP A 43 -26.55 26.14 20.72
N GLY A 44 -25.40 26.15 20.04
CA GLY A 44 -24.18 26.83 20.47
C GLY A 44 -23.47 27.44 19.27
N THR A 45 -23.40 28.76 19.24
CA THR A 45 -22.75 29.64 18.27
C THR A 45 -21.59 29.00 17.48
N ALA A 46 -21.83 28.71 16.20
CA ALA A 46 -20.82 28.20 15.28
C ALA A 46 -19.78 29.27 14.94
N SER A 47 -18.68 29.34 15.70
CA SER A 47 -17.42 29.80 15.15
C SER A 47 -17.05 28.84 14.02
N ARG A 48 -17.01 29.31 12.77
CA ARG A 48 -16.52 28.54 11.62
C ARG A 48 -15.06 28.16 11.84
N GLU A 49 -14.83 27.05 12.52
CA GLU A 49 -13.53 26.39 12.53
C GLU A 49 -13.24 26.00 11.08
N THR A 50 -12.16 26.56 10.53
CA THR A 50 -11.72 26.18 9.18
C THR A 50 -11.22 24.75 9.30
N GLU A 51 -11.99 23.78 8.80
CA GLU A 51 -11.57 22.39 8.77
C GLU A 51 -10.28 22.29 7.94
N VAL A 52 -9.16 22.06 8.64
CA VAL A 52 -7.86 21.86 8.03
C VAL A 52 -7.77 20.39 7.64
N LEU A 53 -7.83 20.10 6.33
CA LEU A 53 -7.59 18.76 5.82
C LEU A 53 -6.10 18.44 5.94
N SER A 54 -5.76 17.53 6.85
CA SER A 54 -4.41 17.03 7.02
C SER A 54 -4.23 15.71 6.25
N ARG A 55 -3.35 15.70 5.25
CA ARG A 55 -2.95 14.48 4.54
C ARG A 55 -1.61 13.99 5.09
N PRO A 56 -1.58 12.98 5.98
CA PRO A 56 -0.33 12.44 6.48
C PRO A 56 0.37 11.63 5.39
N PHE A 57 1.67 11.84 5.25
CA PHE A 57 2.54 10.94 4.48
C PHE A 57 2.77 9.63 5.26
N PRO A 58 3.20 8.53 4.60
CA PRO A 58 3.44 7.25 5.28
C PRO A 58 4.41 7.39 6.45
N ARG A 59 3.99 6.89 7.61
CA ARG A 59 4.77 6.84 8.86
C ARG A 59 4.65 5.45 9.47
N GLY A 60 5.64 5.08 10.27
CA GLY A 60 5.66 3.79 10.93
C GLY A 60 7.08 3.38 11.32
N THR A 61 7.26 2.09 11.54
CA THR A 61 8.55 1.53 11.96
C THR A 61 9.36 1.06 10.76
N CYS A 62 10.69 1.18 10.86
CA CYS A 62 11.58 0.62 9.87
C CYS A 62 11.55 -0.91 9.97
N ILE A 63 11.26 -1.61 8.88
CA ILE A 63 11.17 -3.08 8.90
C ILE A 63 12.50 -3.80 9.19
N VAL A 64 13.63 -3.09 9.14
CA VAL A 64 14.97 -3.66 9.36
C VAL A 64 15.41 -3.50 10.80
N CYS A 65 15.38 -2.27 11.33
CA CYS A 65 15.86 -1.96 12.69
C CYS A 65 14.75 -1.78 13.72
N GLN A 66 13.49 -1.80 13.31
CA GLN A 66 12.29 -1.63 14.14
C GLN A 66 12.16 -0.27 14.86
N GLU A 67 13.10 0.65 14.66
CA GLU A 67 13.00 2.04 15.11
C GLU A 67 11.91 2.80 14.35
N ASP A 68 11.29 3.77 15.02
CA ASP A 68 10.34 4.69 14.38
C ASP A 68 11.05 5.55 13.32
N THR A 69 10.50 5.57 12.11
CA THR A 69 11.08 6.28 10.95
C THR A 69 11.00 7.80 11.05
N THR A 70 10.13 8.32 11.91
CA THR A 70 9.92 9.75 12.13
C THR A 70 10.62 10.28 13.38
N ALA A 71 11.12 9.41 14.25
CA ALA A 71 11.78 9.80 15.49
C ALA A 71 13.10 10.57 15.26
N ALA A 72 13.87 10.19 14.24
CA ALA A 72 15.15 10.82 13.93
C ALA A 72 15.03 11.71 12.69
N LYS A 73 15.00 13.04 12.88
CA LYS A 73 14.95 14.02 11.78
C LYS A 73 16.08 13.86 10.75
N ASP A 74 17.23 13.35 11.17
CA ASP A 74 18.42 13.22 10.33
C ASP A 74 18.54 11.88 9.60
N LYS A 75 17.65 10.92 9.87
CA LYS A 75 17.63 9.62 9.20
C LYS A 75 16.53 9.60 8.13
N PRO A 76 16.85 9.84 6.84
CA PRO A 76 15.85 9.72 5.80
C PRO A 76 15.39 8.27 5.68
N TYR A 77 14.11 8.09 5.37
CA TYR A 77 13.49 6.79 5.15
C TYR A 77 12.71 6.80 3.85
N GLY A 78 12.36 5.61 3.37
CA GLY A 78 11.67 5.45 2.10
C GLY A 78 10.99 4.11 1.98
N ILE A 79 10.35 3.92 0.82
CA ILE A 79 9.63 2.71 0.45
C ILE A 79 10.34 2.07 -0.75
N LEU A 80 10.52 0.76 -0.71
CA LEU A 80 11.06 0.04 -1.86
C LEU A 80 10.02 0.02 -2.99
N ALA A 81 10.45 0.41 -4.18
CA ALA A 81 9.61 0.44 -5.36
C ALA A 81 10.34 -0.12 -6.58
N PHE A 82 9.57 -0.61 -7.53
CA PHE A 82 10.01 -1.06 -8.84
C PHE A 82 9.56 -0.07 -9.89
N VAL A 83 10.53 0.48 -10.63
CA VAL A 83 10.29 1.40 -11.74
C VAL A 83 10.78 0.75 -13.02
N GLN A 84 9.90 0.65 -14.01
CA GLN A 84 10.20 0.07 -15.32
C GLN A 84 9.52 0.87 -16.43
N GLY A 85 10.05 0.77 -17.65
CA GLY A 85 9.34 1.28 -18.83
C GLY A 85 8.10 0.43 -19.11
N SER A 86 6.97 1.07 -19.38
CA SER A 86 5.73 0.42 -19.75
C SER A 86 5.04 1.17 -20.90
N LYS A 87 4.00 0.53 -21.47
CA LYS A 87 3.03 1.18 -22.37
C LYS A 87 1.61 1.07 -21.79
N MET A 88 1.49 1.17 -20.47
CA MET A 88 0.21 1.01 -19.78
C MET A 88 -0.79 2.11 -20.14
N TYR A 89 -0.30 3.32 -20.43
CA TYR A 89 -1.13 4.44 -20.82
C TYR A 89 -1.52 4.30 -22.29
N ARG A 90 -2.84 4.30 -22.53
CA ARG A 90 -3.43 4.28 -23.85
C ARG A 90 -3.82 5.70 -24.23
N VAL A 91 -3.48 6.11 -25.44
CA VAL A 91 -4.01 7.35 -26.01
C VAL A 91 -4.91 6.99 -27.17
N VAL A 92 -6.13 7.49 -27.12
CA VAL A 92 -7.10 7.32 -28.20
C VAL A 92 -7.00 8.52 -29.11
N ASP A 93 -6.72 8.29 -30.39
CA ASP A 93 -6.81 9.35 -31.38
C ASP A 93 -8.29 9.66 -31.63
N ALA A 94 -8.69 10.93 -31.45
CA ALA A 94 -10.04 11.38 -31.73
C ALA A 94 -10.43 11.23 -33.22
N ALA A 95 -9.44 11.12 -34.11
CA ALA A 95 -9.67 10.86 -35.52
C ALA A 95 -9.99 9.38 -35.85
N ALA A 96 -9.88 8.46 -34.87
CA ALA A 96 -10.22 7.04 -35.02
C ALA A 96 -11.63 6.75 -34.47
N PRO A 97 -12.70 6.81 -35.29
CA PRO A 97 -14.08 6.80 -34.80
C PRO A 97 -14.49 5.51 -34.09
N THR A 98 -13.99 4.35 -34.53
CA THR A 98 -14.32 3.05 -33.91
C THR A 98 -13.66 2.88 -32.53
N LEU A 99 -12.38 3.24 -32.42
CA LEU A 99 -11.63 3.17 -31.16
C LEU A 99 -12.11 4.23 -30.16
N PHE A 100 -12.48 5.41 -30.64
CA PHE A 100 -13.04 6.47 -29.80
C PHE A 100 -14.42 6.06 -29.26
N ALA A 101 -15.30 5.52 -30.10
CA ALA A 101 -16.60 5.02 -29.65
C ALA A 101 -16.46 3.89 -28.61
N ASP A 102 -15.53 2.96 -28.81
CA ASP A 102 -15.24 1.88 -27.87
C ASP A 102 -14.66 2.39 -26.54
N ALA A 103 -13.75 3.37 -26.59
CA ALA A 103 -13.20 4.00 -25.39
C ALA A 103 -14.26 4.77 -24.59
N VAL A 104 -15.22 5.43 -25.26
CA VAL A 104 -16.34 6.13 -24.60
C VAL A 104 -17.36 5.13 -24.05
N ALA A 105 -17.58 4.01 -24.75
CA ALA A 105 -18.45 2.93 -24.28
C ALA A 105 -17.77 2.04 -23.22
N SER A 106 -16.48 2.25 -22.94
CA SER A 106 -15.74 1.48 -21.96
C SER A 106 -16.32 1.73 -20.56
N PRO A 107 -16.48 0.67 -19.75
CA PRO A 107 -17.04 0.81 -18.42
C PRO A 107 -16.06 1.44 -17.44
N ASP A 108 -16.62 2.00 -16.37
CA ASP A 108 -15.84 2.57 -15.26
C ASP A 108 -14.95 1.52 -14.56
N SER A 109 -15.27 0.23 -14.68
CA SER A 109 -14.50 -0.87 -14.12
C SER A 109 -14.35 -2.02 -15.11
N LEU A 110 -13.09 -2.35 -15.42
CA LEU A 110 -12.72 -3.52 -16.23
C LEU A 110 -12.61 -4.82 -15.41
N ASP A 111 -12.74 -4.74 -14.08
CA ASP A 111 -12.68 -5.91 -13.17
C ASP A 111 -13.99 -6.71 -13.16
N ARG A 112 -15.07 -6.12 -13.69
CA ARG A 112 -16.37 -6.78 -13.85
C ARG A 112 -16.51 -7.24 -15.29
N ARG A 113 -17.07 -8.44 -15.48
CA ARG A 113 -17.41 -8.92 -16.83
C ARG A 113 -18.41 -7.95 -17.45
N HIS A 114 -17.95 -7.22 -18.46
CA HIS A 114 -18.82 -6.51 -19.37
C HIS A 114 -19.34 -7.49 -20.42
N VAL A 115 -20.67 -7.64 -20.47
CA VAL A 115 -21.33 -8.32 -21.58
C VAL A 115 -21.44 -7.29 -22.69
N TYR A 116 -20.45 -7.29 -23.58
CA TYR A 116 -20.50 -6.48 -24.79
C TYR A 116 -21.55 -7.12 -25.71
N GLU A 117 -22.79 -6.63 -25.70
CA GLU A 117 -23.78 -6.94 -26.74
C GLU A 117 -23.50 -6.03 -27.94
N VAL A 118 -22.39 -6.27 -28.63
CA VAL A 118 -22.16 -5.66 -29.94
C VAL A 118 -22.61 -6.68 -30.96
N ASP A 119 -23.56 -6.32 -31.83
CA ASP A 119 -23.99 -7.15 -32.96
C ASP A 119 -22.78 -7.40 -33.90
N MET A 120 -22.08 -8.50 -33.67
CA MET A 120 -20.71 -8.79 -34.15
C MET A 120 -20.61 -9.24 -35.62
N VAL A 121 -21.55 -8.86 -36.49
CA VAL A 121 -21.60 -9.43 -37.86
C VAL A 121 -21.51 -8.37 -38.99
N ALA A 122 -21.62 -7.07 -38.71
CA ALA A 122 -21.74 -6.07 -39.80
C ALA A 122 -20.45 -5.34 -40.21
N ALA A 123 -19.36 -5.39 -39.42
CA ALA A 123 -18.11 -4.71 -39.75
C ALA A 123 -16.96 -5.70 -39.77
N GLY A 124 -16.61 -6.19 -40.97
CA GLY A 124 -15.56 -7.17 -41.22
C GLY A 124 -14.12 -6.73 -40.89
N ASN A 125 -13.90 -5.96 -39.83
CA ASN A 125 -12.60 -5.55 -39.31
C ASN A 125 -12.64 -5.56 -37.76
N LEU A 126 -12.54 -6.77 -37.22
CA LEU A 126 -12.01 -7.20 -35.90
C LEU A 126 -12.31 -6.36 -34.64
N PRO A 127 -12.96 -6.98 -33.64
CA PRO A 127 -12.68 -6.70 -32.24
C PRO A 127 -12.37 -7.99 -31.44
N ASP A 128 -11.43 -8.81 -31.91
CA ASP A 128 -10.86 -9.95 -31.15
C ASP A 128 -9.33 -9.81 -30.93
N MET A 129 -8.78 -8.68 -31.37
CA MET A 129 -7.38 -8.33 -31.19
C MET A 129 -7.37 -7.09 -30.31
N GLY A 130 -6.87 -7.20 -29.08
CA GLY A 130 -6.88 -6.11 -28.10
C GLY A 130 -6.23 -4.80 -28.58
N TRP A 131 -6.19 -3.81 -27.69
CA TRP A 131 -5.77 -2.44 -28.02
C TRP A 131 -4.48 -2.39 -28.87
N PRO A 132 -4.48 -1.69 -30.03
CA PRO A 132 -3.33 -1.74 -30.92
C PRO A 132 -2.09 -1.13 -30.27
N SER A 133 -0.94 -1.82 -30.38
CA SER A 133 0.33 -1.44 -29.75
C SER A 133 0.84 -0.05 -30.16
N ALA A 134 0.42 0.45 -31.34
CA ALA A 134 0.75 1.77 -31.86
C ALA A 134 0.17 2.92 -31.01
N TYR A 135 -0.93 2.67 -30.29
CA TYR A 135 -1.61 3.65 -29.44
C TYR A 135 -1.19 3.57 -27.96
N GLY A 136 -0.20 2.73 -27.64
CA GLY A 136 0.39 2.64 -26.30
C GLY A 136 1.51 3.67 -26.15
N VAL A 137 1.36 4.59 -25.19
CA VAL A 137 2.36 5.62 -24.93
C VAL A 137 3.46 5.06 -24.03
N PRO A 138 4.73 5.11 -24.44
CA PRO A 138 5.84 4.71 -23.59
C PRO A 138 5.95 5.65 -22.39
N GLY A 139 6.04 5.10 -21.19
CA GLY A 139 6.18 5.88 -19.96
C GLY A 139 6.65 5.02 -18.79
N PRO A 140 7.11 5.63 -17.69
CA PRO A 140 7.47 4.90 -16.50
C PRO A 140 6.22 4.34 -15.82
N PHE A 141 6.28 3.07 -15.42
CA PHE A 141 5.36 2.48 -14.45
C PHE A 141 6.11 2.23 -13.14
N MET A 142 5.45 2.57 -12.04
CA MET A 142 5.96 2.43 -10.69
C MET A 142 5.01 1.57 -9.88
N SER A 143 5.54 0.59 -9.16
CA SER A 143 4.84 -0.16 -8.11
C SER A 143 5.68 -0.14 -6.84
N ALA A 144 5.05 0.10 -5.69
CA ALA A 144 5.72 0.20 -4.40
C ALA A 144 5.07 -0.76 -3.40
N CYS A 145 5.87 -1.37 -2.52
CA CYS A 145 5.36 -2.36 -1.56
C CYS A 145 4.76 -1.76 -0.29
N GLY A 146 4.93 -0.45 -0.06
CA GLY A 146 4.42 0.28 1.11
C GLY A 146 5.25 0.13 2.39
N HIS A 147 6.21 -0.80 2.46
CA HIS A 147 7.02 -1.01 3.66
C HIS A 147 8.16 0.01 3.80
N LEU A 148 8.37 0.48 5.04
CA LEU A 148 9.29 1.58 5.34
C LEU A 148 10.67 1.08 5.74
N MET A 149 11.72 1.70 5.19
CA MET A 149 13.11 1.43 5.52
C MET A 149 13.90 2.73 5.63
N HIS A 150 14.77 2.86 6.63
CA HIS A 150 15.79 3.90 6.60
C HIS A 150 16.70 3.72 5.38
N VAL A 151 17.17 4.83 4.80
CA VAL A 151 18.09 4.80 3.66
C VAL A 151 19.38 4.05 4.01
N SER A 152 19.89 4.24 5.24
CA SER A 152 21.06 3.51 5.75
C SER A 152 20.79 2.00 5.89
N CYS A 153 19.67 1.62 6.51
CA CYS A 153 19.28 0.22 6.65
C CYS A 153 19.11 -0.47 5.29
N PHE A 154 18.54 0.23 4.30
CA PHE A 154 18.46 -0.30 2.94
C PHE A 154 19.83 -0.46 2.30
N HIS A 155 20.76 0.48 2.54
CA HIS A 155 22.13 0.37 2.03
C HIS A 155 22.85 -0.86 2.59
N GLU A 156 22.80 -1.07 3.90
CA GLU A 156 23.37 -2.25 4.58
C GLU A 156 22.74 -3.54 4.07
N TYR A 157 21.42 -3.56 3.92
CA TYR A 157 20.69 -4.70 3.36
C TYR A 157 21.18 -5.06 1.95
N LYS A 158 21.36 -4.07 1.05
CA LYS A 158 21.88 -4.32 -0.31
C LYS A 158 23.27 -4.96 -0.28
N GLU A 159 24.15 -4.50 0.60
CA GLU A 159 25.50 -5.07 0.74
C GLU A 159 25.45 -6.51 1.26
N ALA A 160 24.56 -6.81 2.21
CA ALA A 160 24.35 -8.18 2.69
C ALA A 160 23.82 -9.11 1.58
N VAL A 161 22.89 -8.64 0.75
CA VAL A 161 22.39 -9.39 -0.43
C VAL A 161 23.52 -9.67 -1.42
N ARG A 162 24.32 -8.64 -1.77
CA ARG A 162 25.48 -8.79 -2.67
C ARG A 162 26.51 -9.77 -2.11
N ALA A 163 26.76 -9.74 -0.80
CA ALA A 163 27.65 -10.70 -0.14
C ALA A 163 27.11 -12.13 -0.23
N ARG A 164 25.80 -12.34 -0.03
CA ARG A 164 25.15 -13.66 -0.18
C ARG A 164 25.31 -14.20 -1.59
N HIS A 165 25.12 -13.37 -2.62
CA HIS A 165 25.31 -13.76 -4.01
C HIS A 165 26.74 -14.25 -4.28
N ARG A 166 27.74 -13.57 -3.73
CA ARG A 166 29.16 -13.97 -3.84
C ARG A 166 29.45 -15.30 -3.14
N LEU A 167 28.84 -15.55 -1.98
CA LEU A 167 29.05 -16.78 -1.20
C LEU A 167 28.32 -17.99 -1.80
N GLN A 168 27.21 -17.76 -2.51
CA GLN A 168 26.36 -18.83 -3.06
C GLN A 168 26.09 -18.62 -4.57
N PRO A 169 27.12 -18.67 -5.43
CA PRO A 169 26.98 -18.35 -6.86
C PRO A 169 26.22 -19.43 -7.66
N HIS A 170 26.11 -20.65 -7.15
CA HIS A 170 25.38 -21.75 -7.80
C HIS A 170 23.87 -21.71 -7.50
N ARG A 171 23.42 -20.83 -6.59
CA ARG A 171 22.01 -20.69 -6.25
C ARG A 171 21.35 -19.70 -7.21
N ASN A 172 20.19 -20.05 -7.73
CA ASN A 172 19.36 -19.11 -8.49
C ASN A 172 18.66 -18.16 -7.52
N HIS A 173 19.22 -16.96 -7.31
CA HIS A 173 18.62 -15.96 -6.44
C HIS A 173 17.47 -15.25 -7.18
N PRO A 174 16.33 -14.99 -6.52
CA PRO A 174 15.17 -14.37 -7.16
C PRO A 174 15.39 -12.89 -7.53
N GLU A 175 16.32 -12.20 -6.87
CA GLU A 175 16.75 -10.85 -7.21
C GLU A 175 17.98 -10.81 -8.14
N ASP A 176 18.06 -9.81 -9.02
CA ASP A 176 19.22 -9.56 -9.88
C ASP A 176 19.99 -8.30 -9.43
N THR A 177 21.08 -8.53 -8.69
CA THR A 177 21.91 -7.42 -8.17
C THR A 177 22.61 -6.61 -9.27
N SER A 178 22.78 -7.17 -10.47
CA SER A 178 23.39 -6.46 -11.61
C SER A 178 22.45 -5.40 -12.19
N LYS A 179 21.15 -5.67 -12.17
CA LYS A 179 20.08 -4.74 -12.57
C LYS A 179 19.61 -3.83 -11.44
N LYS A 180 20.29 -3.90 -10.28
CA LYS A 180 19.92 -3.21 -9.04
C LYS A 180 18.53 -3.63 -8.54
N GLU A 181 18.13 -4.87 -8.81
CA GLU A 181 16.88 -5.44 -8.31
C GLU A 181 17.13 -6.07 -6.94
N PHE A 182 16.24 -5.79 -6.00
CA PHE A 182 16.29 -6.27 -4.63
C PHE A 182 14.87 -6.62 -4.18
N LEU A 183 14.75 -7.60 -3.30
CA LEU A 183 13.46 -7.94 -2.68
C LEU A 183 13.26 -7.11 -1.41
N CYS A 184 12.00 -6.79 -1.11
CA CYS A 184 11.62 -6.26 0.19
C CYS A 184 11.83 -7.36 1.25
N PRO A 185 12.58 -7.11 2.35
CA PRO A 185 12.81 -8.11 3.40
C PRO A 185 11.54 -8.64 4.07
N LEU A 186 10.43 -7.89 4.01
CA LEU A 186 9.18 -8.25 4.68
C LEU A 186 8.21 -9.01 3.76
N CYS A 187 7.92 -8.48 2.57
CA CYS A 187 6.88 -9.03 1.69
C CYS A 187 7.41 -9.64 0.38
N ASN A 188 8.74 -9.66 0.18
CA ASN A 188 9.38 -10.17 -1.04
C ASN A 188 8.93 -9.50 -2.35
N ALA A 189 8.38 -8.28 -2.29
CA ALA A 189 8.14 -7.49 -3.49
C ALA A 189 9.48 -7.08 -4.11
N ILE A 190 9.63 -7.22 -5.43
CA ILE A 190 10.80 -6.74 -6.15
C ILE A 190 10.81 -5.22 -6.23
N GLY A 191 11.99 -4.63 -6.16
CA GLY A 191 12.19 -3.20 -6.33
C GLY A 191 13.60 -2.88 -6.81
N ASN A 192 13.75 -1.76 -7.50
CA ASN A 192 15.02 -1.27 -8.03
C ASN A 192 15.36 0.16 -7.58
N VAL A 193 14.47 0.79 -6.81
CA VAL A 193 14.66 2.13 -6.25
C VAL A 193 14.03 2.20 -4.86
N LEU A 194 14.68 2.94 -3.95
CA LEU A 194 14.09 3.32 -2.68
C LEU A 194 13.54 4.75 -2.83
N LEU A 195 12.23 4.92 -2.71
CA LEU A 195 11.57 6.21 -2.83
C LEU A 195 11.57 6.92 -1.47
N PRO A 196 12.31 8.03 -1.30
CA PRO A 196 12.36 8.73 -0.03
C PRO A 196 11.02 9.39 0.30
N VAL A 197 10.59 9.30 1.55
CA VAL A 197 9.47 10.06 2.07
C VAL A 197 10.02 11.39 2.61
N ALA A 198 9.97 12.43 1.78
CA ALA A 198 10.61 13.72 2.08
C ALA A 198 9.69 14.75 2.76
N TRP A 199 8.37 14.51 2.77
CA TRP A 199 7.40 15.51 3.20
C TRP A 199 6.77 15.16 4.54
N ALA A 200 6.69 16.17 5.40
CA ALA A 200 5.79 16.16 6.54
C ALA A 200 4.34 16.35 6.07
N GLU A 201 3.40 16.10 6.98
CA GLU A 201 1.96 16.23 6.77
C GLU A 201 1.60 17.52 6.02
N LYS A 202 0.89 17.39 4.91
CA LYS A 202 0.38 18.54 4.16
C LYS A 202 -0.94 18.96 4.80
N LYS A 203 -0.93 20.11 5.47
CA LYS A 203 -2.14 20.79 5.96
C LYS A 203 -2.66 21.67 4.83
N GLU A 204 -3.83 21.33 4.29
CA GLU A 204 -4.53 22.15 3.30
C GLU A 204 -5.79 22.72 3.96
N GLY A 205 -5.97 24.04 3.92
CA GLY A 205 -7.25 24.64 4.27
C GLY A 205 -8.28 24.28 3.21
N LEU A 206 -9.44 23.75 3.61
CA LEU A 206 -10.53 23.43 2.68
C LEU A 206 -10.95 24.64 1.82
N LEU A 207 -10.74 25.86 2.35
CA LEU A 207 -11.10 27.14 1.72
C LEU A 207 -10.04 27.69 0.73
N ASP A 208 -8.80 27.20 0.74
CA ASP A 208 -7.73 27.73 -0.12
C ASP A 208 -7.84 27.27 -1.58
N LYS A 209 -8.62 26.21 -1.84
CA LYS A 209 -8.75 25.58 -3.17
C LYS A 209 -10.00 26.00 -3.94
N PHE A 210 -11.01 26.52 -3.26
CA PHE A 210 -12.28 26.93 -3.86
C PHE A 210 -12.80 28.22 -3.21
N PRO A 211 -12.19 29.38 -3.51
CA PRO A 211 -12.69 30.66 -3.02
C PRO A 211 -14.13 30.94 -3.48
N ASP A 212 -14.55 30.34 -4.60
CA ASP A 212 -15.87 30.53 -5.21
C ASP A 212 -16.93 29.50 -4.74
N ALA A 213 -16.57 28.51 -3.91
CA ALA A 213 -17.54 27.55 -3.37
C ALA A 213 -18.46 28.15 -2.28
N VAL A 214 -18.26 29.43 -1.93
CA VAL A 214 -19.11 30.19 -1.02
C VAL A 214 -19.73 31.35 -1.80
N GLY A 215 -20.59 31.07 -2.77
CA GLY A 215 -21.30 32.13 -3.48
C GLY A 215 -22.11 31.72 -4.70
N THR A 216 -23.24 31.06 -4.48
CA THR A 216 -24.59 31.45 -4.97
C THR A 216 -25.63 30.60 -4.25
#